data_AF-A0A558HCY4-F1
#
_entry.id   AF-A0A558HCY4-F1
#
_cell.length_a   1.000
_cell.length_b   1.000
_cell.length_c   1.000
_cell.angle_alpha   90.00
_cell.angle_beta   90.00
_cell.angle_gamma   90.00
#
_symmetry.space_group_name_H-M   'P 1'
#
loop_
_entity.id
_entity.type
_entity.pdbx_description
1 polymer ?
#
loop_
_entity_poly.entity_id
_entity_poly.type
_entity_poly.pdbx_seq_one_letter_code
_entity_poly.pdbx_strand_id
1 'polypeptide(L)' 'MAAGAAYCGHCGGDSPTSDAHHSCRQQLAMEPPRYCALCRRRMKVQVTPLGWTAECSRHPLTSFCTDNAPKSAP' A
#
# COMPACT_ATOMS: atom_id res chain seq x y z
N MET A 1 -1.36 -13.22 -13.02
CA MET A 1 -1.26 -11.98 -13.81
C MET A 1 -1.36 -10.82 -12.81
N ALA A 2 -0.27 -10.08 -12.61
CA ALA A 2 -0.23 -9.00 -11.63
C ALA A 2 -1.18 -7.89 -12.10
N ALA A 3 -2.29 -7.68 -11.40
CA ALA A 3 -3.12 -6.50 -11.57
C ALA A 3 -2.25 -5.30 -11.20
N GLY A 4 -1.68 -4.64 -12.22
CA GLY A 4 -0.85 -3.47 -12.04
C GLY A 4 -1.63 -2.46 -11.21
N ALA A 5 -1.03 -2.03 -10.10
CA ALA A 5 -1.54 -0.94 -9.29
C ALA A 5 -1.89 0.23 -10.21
N ALA A 6 -3.18 0.52 -10.36
CA ALA A 6 -3.68 1.59 -11.23
C ALA A 6 -3.61 2.95 -10.52
N TYR A 7 -3.59 2.94 -9.18
CA TYR A 7 -3.61 4.12 -8.34
C TYR A 7 -2.52 4.09 -7.26
N CYS A 8 -2.07 5.27 -6.84
CA CYS A 8 -1.09 5.44 -5.79
C CYS A 8 -1.70 5.16 -4.41
N GLY A 9 -1.07 4.25 -3.65
CA GLY A 9 -1.52 3.88 -2.30
C GLY A 9 -1.39 5.00 -1.26
N HIS A 10 -0.62 6.06 -1.53
CA HIS A 10 -0.40 7.18 -0.61
C HIS A 10 -1.36 8.34 -0.85
N CYS A 11 -1.48 8.82 -2.09
CA CYS A 11 -2.29 9.99 -2.44
C CYS A 11 -3.56 9.66 -3.25
N GLY A 12 -3.70 8.45 -3.79
CA GLY A 12 -4.84 8.06 -4.62
C GLY A 12 -4.81 8.58 -6.07
N GLY A 13 -3.70 9.20 -6.49
CA GLY A 13 -3.47 9.63 -7.89
C GLY A 13 -3.37 8.46 -8.86
N ASP A 14 -3.66 8.71 -10.14
CA ASP A 14 -3.41 7.75 -11.22
C ASP A 14 -1.91 7.62 -11.50
N SER A 15 -1.53 6.62 -12.30
CA SER A 15 -0.14 6.46 -12.76
C SER A 15 0.90 6.36 -11.62
N PRO A 16 0.77 5.44 -10.66
CA PRO A 16 1.63 5.36 -9.47
C PRO A 16 3.10 5.04 -9.75
N THR A 17 3.44 4.70 -11.00
CA THR A 17 4.80 4.47 -11.48
C THR A 17 5.45 5.73 -12.08
N SER A 18 4.70 6.83 -12.21
CA SER A 18 5.23 8.10 -12.69
C SER A 18 6.22 8.71 -11.68
N ASP A 19 7.16 9.52 -12.16
CA ASP A 19 8.17 10.19 -11.34
C ASP A 19 7.56 11.11 -10.27
N ALA A 20 6.40 11.71 -10.58
CA ALA A 20 5.61 12.50 -9.66
C ALA A 20 5.22 11.74 -8.37
N HIS A 21 5.19 10.41 -8.41
CA HIS A 21 4.90 9.55 -7.27
C HIS A 21 6.14 8.96 -6.60
N HIS A 22 7.36 9.38 -6.97
CA HIS A 22 8.59 8.91 -6.34
C HIS A 22 8.58 9.11 -4.81
N SER A 23 8.22 10.31 -4.33
CA SER A 23 8.09 10.59 -2.90
C SER A 23 6.94 9.84 -2.24
N CYS A 24 5.87 9.54 -2.98
CA CYS A 24 4.78 8.71 -2.48
C CYS A 24 5.25 7.27 -2.25
N ARG A 25 6.08 6.73 -3.14
CA ARG A 25 6.66 5.38 -3.01
C ARG A 25 7.62 5.28 -1.82
N GLN A 26 8.43 6.31 -1.60
CA GLN A 26 9.31 6.39 -0.44
C GLN A 26 8.52 6.43 0.87
N GLN A 27 7.43 7.22 0.91
CA GLN A 27 6.54 7.24 2.08
C GLN A 27 5.83 5.91 2.28
N LEU A 28 5.37 5.23 1.23
CA LEU A 28 4.75 3.90 1.33
C LEU A 28 5.69 2.82 1.88
N ALA A 29 7.01 3.03 1.83
CA ALA A 29 7.97 2.14 2.46
C ALA A 29 8.02 2.33 3.99
N MET A 30 7.70 3.53 4.49
CA MET A 30 7.75 3.86 5.91
C MET A 30 6.37 3.94 6.58
N GLU A 31 5.33 4.22 5.80
CA GLU A 31 3.97 4.48 6.26
C GLU A 31 2.97 3.55 5.56
N PRO A 32 1.89 3.16 6.26
CA PRO A 32 0.81 2.37 5.66
C PRO A 32 0.15 3.05 4.45
N PRO A 33 -0.23 2.29 3.40
CA PRO A 33 -1.03 2.76 2.30
C PRO A 33 -2.41 3.17 2.82
N ARG A 34 -2.77 4.41 2.52
CA ARG A 34 -4.07 4.99 2.89
C ARG A 34 -5.13 4.70 1.84
N TYR A 35 -4.74 4.41 0.61
CA TYR A 35 -5.63 4.19 -0.53
C TYR A 35 -5.41 2.85 -1.20
N CYS A 36 -6.50 2.27 -1.71
CA CYS A 36 -6.45 1.04 -2.49
C CYS A 36 -5.94 1.31 -3.91
N ALA A 37 -4.88 0.59 -4.31
CA ALA A 37 -4.27 0.68 -5.64
C ALA A 37 -5.19 0.24 -6.80
N LEU A 38 -6.35 -0.37 -6.50
CA LEU A 38 -7.31 -0.86 -7.48
C LEU A 38 -8.56 0.01 -7.62
N CYS A 39 -9.05 0.61 -6.52
CA CYS A 39 -10.30 1.39 -6.52
C CYS A 39 -10.18 2.79 -5.92
N ARG A 40 -8.97 3.31 -5.69
CA ARG A 40 -8.68 4.67 -5.16
C ARG A 40 -9.43 5.04 -3.88
N ARG A 41 -9.91 4.05 -3.12
CA ARG A 41 -10.72 4.26 -1.92
C ARG A 41 -9.87 4.15 -0.68
N ARG A 42 -10.22 4.90 0.37
CA ARG A 42 -9.47 4.86 1.64
C ARG A 42 -9.58 3.47 2.25
N MET A 43 -8.44 2.91 2.64
CA MET A 43 -8.34 1.63 3.33
C MET A 43 -8.48 1.83 4.83
N LYS A 44 -8.98 0.81 5.53
CA LYS A 44 -8.94 0.75 6.99
C LYS A 44 -7.55 0.31 7.39
N VAL A 45 -6.73 1.26 7.82
CA VAL A 45 -5.39 1.00 8.33
C VAL A 45 -5.45 0.76 9.83
N GLN A 46 -4.78 -0.29 10.31
CA GLN A 46 -4.55 -0.52 11.74
C GLN A 46 -3.04 -0.50 11.98
N VAL A 47 -2.59 0.43 12.80
CA VAL A 47 -1.18 0.55 13.19
C VAL A 47 -1.00 -0.14 14.55
N THR A 48 0.00 -1.00 14.63
CA THR A 48 0.40 -1.74 15.83
C THR A 48 1.88 -1.50 16.10
N PRO A 49 2.39 -1.77 17.31
CA PRO A 49 3.81 -1.65 17.60
C PRO A 49 4.70 -2.56 16.74
N LEU A 50 4.14 -3.64 16.21
CA LEU A 50 4.84 -4.65 15.40
C LEU A 50 4.75 -4.39 13.88
N GLY A 51 3.97 -3.38 13.46
CA GLY A 51 3.71 -3.10 12.05
C GLY A 51 2.29 -2.60 11.82
N TRP A 52 1.78 -2.73 10.60
CA TRP A 52 0.45 -2.24 10.26
C TRP A 52 -0.27 -3.15 9.28
N THR A 53 -1.60 -3.13 9.32
CA THR A 53 -2.47 -3.82 8.38
C THR A 53 -3.33 -2.79 7.65
N ALA A 54 -3.60 -3.01 6.37
CA ALA A 54 -4.41 -2.11 5.56
C ALA A 54 -5.44 -2.92 4.77
N GLU A 55 -6.73 -2.71 5.05
CA GLU A 55 -7.81 -3.49 4.44
C GLU A 55 -8.75 -2.63 3.60
N CYS A 56 -9.05 -3.09 2.38
CA CYS A 56 -9.97 -2.40 1.48
C CYS A 56 -11.40 -2.89 1.72
N SER A 57 -12.33 -1.98 2.01
CA SER A 57 -13.73 -2.35 2.28
C SER A 57 -14.49 -2.93 1.07
N ARG A 58 -13.95 -2.76 -0.16
CA ARG A 58 -14.62 -3.16 -1.42
C ARG A 58 -13.97 -4.37 -2.08
N HIS A 59 -12.72 -4.65 -1.74
CA HIS A 59 -11.95 -5.73 -2.34
C HIS A 59 -11.46 -6.65 -1.22
N PRO A 60 -11.78 -7.95 -1.25
CA PRO A 60 -11.09 -8.89 -0.39
C PRO A 60 -9.61 -8.86 -0.81
N LEU A 61 -8.73 -8.57 0.15
CA LEU A 61 -7.28 -8.65 -0.01
C LEU A 61 -6.94 -10.10 -0.41
N THR A 62 -6.90 -10.42 -1.71
CA THR A 62 -6.66 -11.79 -2.16
C THR A 62 -5.20 -12.23 -2.05
N SER A 63 -4.31 -11.34 -1.65
CA SER A 63 -2.93 -11.55 -1.15
C SER A 63 -2.30 -10.16 -1.09
N PHE A 64 -1.82 -9.67 0.04
CA PHE A 64 -0.62 -10.16 0.72
C PHE A 64 -0.65 -9.76 2.20
N CYS A 65 -0.05 -10.60 3.03
CA CYS A 65 0.72 -10.15 4.18
C CYS A 65 1.70 -9.07 3.70
N THR A 66 1.55 -7.81 4.14
CA THR A 66 2.61 -6.82 3.94
C THR A 66 3.74 -7.15 4.91
N ASP A 67 4.47 -8.23 4.63
CA ASP A 67 5.89 -8.26 4.94
C ASP A 67 6.56 -7.29 3.96
N ASN A 68 6.98 -6.14 4.48
CA ASN A 68 8.11 -5.41 3.93
C ASN A 68 9.04 -5.10 5.08
N ALA A 69 9.59 -6.15 5.67
CA ALA A 69 10.90 -6.09 6.29
C ALA A 69 11.74 -7.23 5.70
N PRO A 70 12.75 -6.97 4.85
CA PRO A 70 13.93 -7.82 4.89
C PRO A 70 14.65 -7.52 6.21
N LYS A 71 14.07 -7.94 7.34
CA LYS A 71 14.83 -8.11 8.57
C LYS A 71 14.93 -9.60 8.80
N SER A 72 15.91 -10.19 8.13
CA SER A 72 16.61 -11.36 8.64
C SER A 72 16.78 -11.19 10.15
N ALA A 73 16.20 -12.10 10.91
CA ALA A 73 16.48 -12.33 12.32
C ALA A 73 16.44 -13.84 12.52
N PRO A 74 17.26 -14.42 13.41
CA PRO A 74 18.49 -13.91 14.02
C PRO A 74 19.74 -14.06 13.14
#